data_AF-A0A0R2KW58-F1
#
_entry.id   AF-A0A0R2KW58-F1
#
_cell.length_a   1.000
_cell.length_b   1.000
_cell.length_c   1.000
_cell.angle_alpha   90.00
_cell.angle_beta   90.00
_cell.angle_gamma   90.00
#
_symmetry.space_group_name_H-M   'P 1'
#
loop_
_entity.id
_entity.type
_entity.pdbx_description
1 polymer ?
#
loop_
_entity_poly.entity_id
_entity_poly.type
_entity_poly.pdbx_seq_one_letter_code
_entity_poly.pdbx_strand_id
1 'polypeptide(L)'
;MIFKYDVLSEVIKNDKTIKINDNSYIKKIAGLNGIEYVVRDSNRHDYYVFLSVNADEGVVVNTDNHTELGFELLRTPKKDFFLGINTNINFVDYYDGPGTQTDFPDVIENEDLEKVYDKYRGASDEELKASKLYQQVNTCVSTYLRVQPELEEKLNLSIIRLALLSHAQKERAVA
;
A
#
# COMPACT_ATOMS: atom_id res chain seq x y z
N MET A 1 19.61 -0.35 5.24
CA MET A 1 19.08 -1.39 6.15
C MET A 1 18.03 -2.18 5.40
N ILE A 2 17.98 -3.51 5.55
CA ILE A 2 17.08 -4.38 4.78
C ILE A 2 16.11 -5.06 5.74
N PHE A 3 14.81 -4.98 5.44
CA PHE A 3 13.75 -5.65 6.19
C PHE A 3 13.07 -6.69 5.32
N LYS A 4 13.23 -7.96 5.67
CA LYS A 4 12.58 -9.07 4.96
C LYS A 4 11.11 -9.21 5.38
N TYR A 5 10.33 -9.91 4.55
CA TYR A 5 8.90 -10.14 4.81
C TYR A 5 8.61 -10.75 6.18
N ASP A 6 9.42 -11.68 6.68
CA ASP A 6 9.24 -12.30 7.99
C ASP A 6 9.25 -11.24 9.12
N VAL A 7 10.24 -10.35 9.11
CA VAL A 7 10.35 -9.23 10.05
C VAL A 7 9.16 -8.28 9.93
N LEU A 8 8.78 -7.90 8.70
CA LEU A 8 7.66 -7.00 8.45
C LEU A 8 6.32 -7.64 8.85
N SER A 9 6.16 -8.95 8.67
CA SER A 9 4.96 -9.68 9.08
C SER A 9 4.76 -9.66 10.60
N GLU A 10 5.84 -9.65 11.38
CA GLU A 10 5.77 -9.55 12.84
C GLU A 10 5.36 -8.15 13.31
N VAL A 11 5.69 -7.09 12.55
CA VAL A 11 5.14 -5.73 12.79
C VAL A 11 3.62 -5.76 12.68
N ILE A 12 3.10 -6.40 11.64
CA ILE A 12 1.65 -6.46 11.38
C ILE A 12 0.92 -7.32 12.41
N LYS A 13 1.48 -8.49 12.77
CA LYS A 13 0.88 -9.41 13.75
C LYS A 13 0.85 -8.82 15.15
N ASN A 14 1.97 -8.23 15.59
CA ASN A 14 2.15 -7.81 16.98
C ASN A 14 1.90 -6.30 17.20
N ASP A 15 1.56 -5.57 16.14
CA ASP A 15 1.45 -4.10 16.15
C ASP A 15 2.67 -3.41 16.78
N LYS A 16 3.86 -3.94 16.43
CA LYS A 16 5.12 -3.52 17.04
C LYS A 16 5.90 -2.63 16.08
N THR A 17 5.96 -1.34 16.40
CA THR A 17 6.72 -0.36 15.62
C THR A 17 8.23 -0.67 15.67
N ILE A 18 8.88 -0.62 14.51
CA ILE A 18 10.34 -0.67 14.38
C ILE A 18 10.84 0.76 14.20
N LYS A 19 11.62 1.25 15.17
CA LYS A 19 12.36 2.52 15.01
C LYS A 19 13.61 2.25 14.17
N ILE A 20 13.77 2.98 13.06
CA ILE A 20 14.96 2.89 12.20
C ILE A 20 16.02 3.88 12.69
N ASN A 21 15.61 5.13 12.89
CA ASN A 21 16.42 6.19 13.51
C ASN A 21 15.50 7.21 14.22
N ASP A 22 16.03 8.36 14.62
CA ASP A 22 15.24 9.38 15.33
C ASP A 22 14.17 10.06 14.46
N ASN A 23 14.34 10.00 13.14
CA ASN A 23 13.49 10.63 12.15
C ASN A 23 12.54 9.64 11.45
N SER A 24 12.81 8.33 11.48
CA SER A 24 12.05 7.36 10.69
C SER A 24 11.76 6.04 11.39
N TYR A 25 10.63 5.44 11.04
CA TYR A 25 10.11 4.22 11.67
C TYR A 25 9.15 3.47 10.74
N ILE A 26 8.98 2.17 10.98
CA ILE A 26 8.00 1.30 10.32
C ILE A 26 6.94 0.92 11.35
N LYS A 27 5.67 1.10 11.02
CA LYS A 27 4.53 0.69 11.85
C LYS A 27 3.48 -0.05 11.03
N LYS A 28 2.52 -0.67 11.70
CA LYS A 28 1.36 -1.28 11.06
C LYS A 28 0.41 -0.22 10.51
N ILE A 29 -0.20 -0.50 9.35
CA ILE A 29 -1.34 0.28 8.86
C ILE A 29 -2.61 -0.19 9.57
N ALA A 30 -3.32 0.73 10.22
CA ALA A 30 -4.57 0.40 10.90
C ALA A 30 -5.61 -0.16 9.89
N GLY A 31 -6.23 -1.29 10.23
CA GLY A 31 -7.26 -1.93 9.41
C GLY A 31 -6.77 -2.66 8.16
N LEU A 32 -5.47 -2.64 7.84
CA LEU A 32 -4.89 -3.34 6.69
C LEU A 32 -3.78 -4.31 7.11
N ASN A 33 -3.59 -5.37 6.32
CA ASN A 33 -2.46 -6.27 6.46
C ASN A 33 -1.21 -5.65 5.80
N GLY A 34 -0.71 -4.57 6.36
CA GLY A 34 0.33 -3.76 5.74
C GLY A 34 1.17 -2.97 6.73
N ILE A 35 2.27 -2.42 6.22
CA ILE A 35 3.18 -1.55 6.96
C ILE A 35 3.28 -0.18 6.29
N GLU A 36 3.51 0.83 7.11
CA GLU A 36 3.77 2.21 6.72
C GLU A 36 5.18 2.55 7.18
N TYR A 37 6.03 2.97 6.24
CA TYR A 37 7.31 3.59 6.55
C TYR A 37 7.15 5.11 6.60
N VAL A 38 7.50 5.70 7.74
CA VAL A 38 7.29 7.13 8.00
C VAL A 38 8.64 7.84 8.14
N VAL A 39 8.75 9.00 7.49
CA VAL A 39 9.85 9.96 7.68
C VAL A 39 9.26 11.26 8.20
N ARG A 40 9.59 11.64 9.44
CA ARG A 40 8.93 12.74 10.15
C ARG A 40 9.21 14.10 9.52
N ASP A 41 10.48 14.41 9.27
CA ASP A 41 10.88 15.76 8.82
C ASP A 41 10.27 16.17 7.48
N SER A 42 9.99 15.19 6.61
CA SER A 42 9.38 15.43 5.31
C SER A 42 7.90 15.06 5.26
N ASN A 43 7.30 14.66 6.39
CA ASN A 43 5.96 14.08 6.49
C ASN A 43 5.69 13.04 5.36
N ARG A 44 6.67 12.16 5.10
CA ARG A 44 6.58 11.17 4.02
C ARG A 44 6.08 9.85 4.58
N HIS A 45 5.15 9.22 3.87
CA HIS A 45 4.48 7.99 4.28
C HIS A 45 4.46 7.00 3.11
N ASP A 46 5.32 5.98 3.16
CA ASP A 46 5.39 4.94 2.13
C ASP A 46 4.60 3.71 2.60
N TYR A 47 3.53 3.35 1.88
CA TYR A 47 2.60 2.29 2.28
C TYR A 47 2.85 0.99 1.51
N TYR A 48 2.79 -0.14 2.21
CA TYR A 48 2.93 -1.48 1.64
C TYR A 48 1.87 -2.41 2.23
N VAL A 49 0.95 -2.90 1.41
CA VAL A 49 -0.09 -3.87 1.81
C VAL A 49 0.25 -5.24 1.24
N PHE A 50 0.25 -6.26 2.10
CA PHE A 50 0.61 -7.62 1.76
C PHE A 50 -0.63 -8.50 1.62
N LEU A 51 -0.80 -9.10 0.45
CA LEU A 51 -1.86 -10.07 0.17
C LEU A 51 -1.23 -11.41 -0.17
N SER A 52 -1.73 -12.50 0.42
CA SER A 52 -1.22 -13.84 0.12
C SER A 52 -1.89 -14.41 -1.13
N VAL A 53 -1.10 -14.88 -2.09
CA VAL A 53 -1.59 -15.68 -3.23
C VAL A 53 -1.68 -17.15 -2.81
N ASN A 54 -0.64 -17.64 -2.15
CA ASN A 54 -0.57 -18.97 -1.56
C ASN A 54 0.42 -18.96 -0.37
N ALA A 55 0.89 -20.13 0.07
CA ALA A 55 1.83 -20.25 1.17
C ALA A 55 3.15 -19.50 0.91
N ASP A 56 3.67 -19.59 -0.32
CA ASP A 56 5.01 -19.12 -0.70
C ASP A 56 5.00 -17.80 -1.46
N GLU A 57 3.90 -17.46 -2.11
CA GLU A 57 3.77 -16.30 -3.00
C GLU A 57 2.83 -15.23 -2.41
N GLY A 58 3.22 -13.97 -2.60
CA GLY A 58 2.45 -12.81 -2.18
C GLY A 58 2.37 -11.74 -3.27
N VAL A 59 1.41 -10.85 -3.07
CA VAL A 59 1.28 -9.59 -3.79
C VAL A 59 1.50 -8.47 -2.78
N VAL A 60 2.33 -7.50 -3.14
CA VAL A 60 2.54 -6.26 -2.39
C VAL A 60 1.98 -5.11 -3.21
N VAL A 61 1.13 -4.31 -2.57
CA VAL A 61 0.57 -3.09 -3.16
C VAL A 61 1.20 -1.91 -2.46
N ASN A 62 1.85 -1.03 -3.22
CA ASN A 62 2.36 0.24 -2.72
C ASN A 62 1.79 1.42 -3.50
N THR A 63 1.65 2.54 -2.81
CA THR A 63 1.36 3.82 -3.44
C THR A 63 2.65 4.40 -3.99
N ASP A 64 2.70 4.69 -5.28
CA ASP A 64 3.78 5.50 -5.86
C ASP A 64 3.60 6.94 -5.39
N ASN A 65 4.21 7.25 -4.25
CA ASN A 65 4.17 8.58 -3.66
C ASN A 65 5.11 9.57 -4.37
N HIS A 66 5.83 9.14 -5.41
CA HIS A 66 6.70 10.02 -6.18
C HIS A 66 6.00 10.64 -7.39
N THR A 67 4.89 10.07 -7.88
CA THR A 67 4.26 10.46 -9.16
C THR A 67 2.79 10.88 -9.08
N GLU A 68 2.24 11.01 -7.88
CA GLU A 68 0.87 11.52 -7.63
C GLU A 68 -0.27 10.51 -7.89
N LEU A 69 -0.19 9.36 -7.21
CA LEU A 69 -1.24 8.32 -7.04
C LEU A 69 -1.32 7.20 -8.08
N GLY A 70 -0.16 6.80 -8.60
CA GLY A 70 0.00 5.44 -9.11
C GLY A 70 -0.04 4.41 -7.99
N PHE A 71 -0.56 3.22 -8.30
CA PHE A 71 -0.35 2.02 -7.48
C PHE A 71 0.62 1.10 -8.19
N GLU A 72 1.64 0.66 -7.49
CA GLU A 72 2.51 -0.40 -7.96
C GLU A 72 2.09 -1.71 -7.28
N LEU A 73 2.03 -2.76 -8.08
CA LEU A 73 1.76 -4.11 -7.63
C LEU A 73 2.97 -4.99 -7.92
N LEU A 74 3.55 -5.53 -6.86
CA LEU A 74 4.66 -6.47 -6.94
C LEU A 74 4.17 -7.88 -6.58
N ARG A 75 4.22 -8.81 -7.53
CA ARG A 75 3.98 -10.24 -7.31
C ARG A 75 5.32 -10.96 -7.18
N THR A 76 5.60 -11.54 -6.03
CA THR A 76 6.90 -12.15 -5.72
C THR A 76 6.79 -13.26 -4.66
N PRO A 77 7.72 -14.23 -4.62
CA PRO A 77 7.84 -15.12 -3.47
C PRO A 77 8.07 -14.33 -2.18
N LYS A 78 7.33 -14.65 -1.11
CA LYS A 78 7.40 -13.95 0.18
C LYS A 78 8.80 -13.93 0.77
N LYS A 79 9.56 -15.01 0.57
CA LYS A 79 10.96 -15.13 1.04
C LYS A 79 11.93 -14.17 0.34
N ASP A 80 11.57 -13.71 -0.86
CA ASP A 80 12.40 -12.88 -1.72
C ASP A 80 12.01 -11.40 -1.60
N PHE A 81 10.82 -11.09 -1.06
CA PHE A 81 10.44 -9.72 -0.74
C PHE A 81 11.30 -9.13 0.38
N PHE A 82 11.78 -7.90 0.13
CA PHE A 82 12.43 -7.07 1.13
C PHE A 82 12.14 -5.60 0.90
N LEU A 83 12.14 -4.83 1.99
CA LEU A 83 12.15 -3.37 1.99
C LEU A 83 13.57 -2.89 2.31
N GLY A 84 14.24 -2.30 1.32
CA GLY A 84 15.54 -1.65 1.49
C GLY A 84 15.35 -0.19 1.91
N ILE A 85 15.99 0.25 2.97
CA ILE A 85 15.94 1.64 3.43
C ILE A 85 17.36 2.19 3.56
N ASN A 86 17.67 3.21 2.78
CA ASN A 86 18.88 3.99 2.95
C ASN A 86 18.71 4.94 4.15
N THR A 87 19.31 4.57 5.29
CA THR A 87 19.15 5.29 6.56
C THR A 87 19.82 6.65 6.60
N ASN A 88 20.73 6.95 5.65
CA ASN A 88 21.41 8.24 5.58
C ASN A 88 20.50 9.34 4.98
N ILE A 89 19.68 8.95 4.01
CA ILE A 89 18.76 9.86 3.30
C ILE A 89 17.29 9.54 3.58
N ASN A 90 17.02 8.58 4.46
CA ASN A 90 15.69 8.06 4.79
C ASN A 90 14.86 7.68 3.56
N PHE A 91 15.47 7.07 2.54
CA PHE A 91 14.81 6.73 1.28
C PHE A 91 14.59 5.22 1.17
N VAL A 92 13.47 4.80 0.56
CA VAL A 92 13.25 3.39 0.25
C VAL A 92 13.98 3.08 -1.06
N ASP A 93 14.91 2.14 -1.02
CA ASP A 93 15.60 1.68 -2.21
C ASP A 93 14.62 0.94 -3.14
N TYR A 94 14.78 1.12 -4.45
CA TYR A 94 13.95 0.45 -5.45
C TYR A 94 14.06 -1.07 -5.31
N TYR A 95 12.91 -1.75 -5.32
CA TYR A 95 12.90 -3.21 -5.32
C TYR A 95 13.26 -3.73 -6.72
N ASP A 96 14.44 -4.33 -6.85
CA ASP A 96 14.91 -5.00 -8.08
C ASP A 96 15.01 -6.53 -7.88
N GLY A 97 14.15 -7.08 -7.01
CA GLY A 97 14.12 -8.51 -6.75
C GLY A 97 13.29 -9.28 -7.78
N PRO A 98 13.30 -10.62 -7.74
CA PRO A 98 12.52 -11.45 -8.66
C PRO A 98 11.02 -11.19 -8.48
N GLY A 99 10.27 -11.16 -9.59
CA GLY A 99 8.82 -10.98 -9.57
C GLY A 99 8.28 -10.31 -10.83
N THR A 100 6.98 -10.01 -10.79
CA THR A 100 6.32 -9.16 -11.80
C THR A 100 5.87 -7.88 -11.11
N GLN A 101 6.25 -6.75 -11.69
CA GLN A 101 5.76 -5.43 -11.34
C GLN A 101 4.65 -5.03 -12.30
N THR A 102 3.58 -4.42 -11.80
CA THR A 102 2.50 -3.86 -12.61
C THR A 102 2.12 -2.51 -12.03
N ASP A 103 2.25 -1.47 -12.86
CA ASP A 103 1.91 -0.11 -12.47
C ASP A 103 0.49 0.24 -12.90
N PHE A 104 -0.24 0.88 -12.01
CA PHE A 104 -1.58 1.40 -12.24
C PHE A 104 -1.59 2.91 -11.95
N PRO A 105 -1.21 3.75 -12.95
CA PRO A 105 -0.98 5.17 -12.74
C PRO A 105 -2.26 5.96 -12.39
N ASP A 106 -3.42 5.56 -12.92
CA ASP A 106 -4.65 6.36 -12.88
C ASP A 106 -5.87 5.56 -12.37
N VAL A 107 -5.71 4.75 -11.31
CA VAL A 107 -6.84 3.98 -10.76
C VAL A 107 -7.88 4.90 -10.11
N ILE A 108 -7.41 5.95 -9.44
CA ILE A 108 -8.21 6.98 -8.80
C ILE A 108 -7.52 8.32 -9.07
N GLU A 109 -8.14 9.16 -9.89
CA GLU A 109 -7.61 10.48 -10.23
C GLU A 109 -7.56 11.40 -9.00
N ASN A 110 -6.49 12.19 -8.86
CA ASN A 110 -6.32 13.12 -7.74
C ASN A 110 -7.50 14.09 -7.58
N GLU A 111 -8.10 14.55 -8.69
CA GLU A 111 -9.21 15.52 -8.68
C GLU A 111 -10.50 14.96 -8.09
N ASP A 112 -10.66 13.63 -8.09
CA ASP A 112 -11.82 12.95 -7.51
C ASP A 112 -11.57 12.43 -6.09
N LEU A 113 -10.31 12.47 -5.63
CA LEU A 113 -9.91 11.87 -4.37
C LEU A 113 -10.55 12.54 -3.15
N GLU A 114 -10.70 13.87 -3.15
CA GLU A 114 -11.37 14.61 -2.07
C GLU A 114 -12.85 14.18 -1.96
N LYS A 115 -13.56 14.13 -3.08
CA LYS A 115 -14.97 13.68 -3.14
C LYS A 115 -15.10 12.21 -2.70
N VAL A 116 -14.18 11.37 -3.14
CA VAL A 116 -14.11 9.95 -2.76
C VAL A 116 -13.86 9.83 -1.26
N TYR A 117 -12.95 10.64 -0.71
CA TYR A 117 -12.62 10.65 0.71
C TYR A 117 -13.80 11.08 1.57
N ASP A 118 -14.41 12.21 1.29
CA ASP A 118 -15.57 12.70 2.05
C ASP A 118 -16.72 11.69 2.06
N LYS A 119 -16.91 10.97 0.95
CA LYS A 119 -17.97 9.99 0.82
C LYS A 119 -17.66 8.67 1.53
N TYR A 120 -16.41 8.20 1.52
CA TYR A 120 -16.07 6.82 1.89
C TYR A 120 -15.03 6.65 3.01
N ARG A 121 -14.50 7.73 3.62
CA ARG A 121 -13.49 7.65 4.69
C ARG A 121 -13.85 6.75 5.88
N GLY A 122 -15.15 6.57 6.14
CA GLY A 122 -15.68 5.68 7.19
C GLY A 122 -16.47 4.49 6.68
N ALA A 123 -16.49 4.23 5.36
CA ALA A 123 -17.32 3.18 4.78
C ALA A 123 -16.84 1.78 5.18
N SER A 124 -17.75 0.82 5.31
CA SER A 124 -17.42 -0.60 5.47
C SER A 124 -16.94 -1.22 4.15
N ASP A 125 -16.37 -2.44 4.20
CA ASP A 125 -15.96 -3.14 2.98
C ASP A 125 -17.17 -3.52 2.10
N GLU A 126 -18.32 -3.84 2.70
CA GLU A 126 -19.58 -4.08 1.99
C GLU A 126 -20.07 -2.82 1.25
N GLU A 127 -20.02 -1.66 1.91
CA GLU A 127 -20.39 -0.38 1.32
C GLU A 127 -19.46 -0.01 0.16
N LEU A 128 -18.15 -0.21 0.33
CA LEU A 128 -17.18 -0.01 -0.74
C LEU A 128 -17.45 -0.94 -1.92
N LYS A 129 -17.68 -2.23 -1.69
CA LYS A 129 -17.98 -3.22 -2.75
C LYS A 129 -19.23 -2.88 -3.55
N ALA A 130 -20.24 -2.30 -2.92
CA ALA A 130 -21.46 -1.85 -3.58
C ALA A 130 -21.28 -0.53 -4.37
N SER A 131 -20.14 0.13 -4.26
CA SER A 131 -19.91 1.46 -4.82
C SER A 131 -19.48 1.45 -6.29
N LYS A 132 -19.74 2.57 -6.99
CA LYS A 132 -19.17 2.81 -8.33
C LYS A 132 -17.65 2.87 -8.33
N LEU A 133 -17.05 3.34 -7.23
CA LEU A 133 -15.60 3.42 -7.08
C LEU A 133 -14.97 2.02 -7.16
N TYR A 134 -15.53 1.05 -6.44
CA TYR A 134 -15.06 -0.33 -6.51
C TYR A 134 -15.20 -0.93 -7.91
N GLN A 135 -16.29 -0.62 -8.62
CA GLN A 135 -16.45 -1.06 -10.01
C GLN A 135 -15.39 -0.45 -10.95
N GLN A 136 -15.03 0.81 -10.75
CA GLN A 136 -13.95 1.49 -11.49
C GLN A 136 -12.60 0.83 -11.22
N VAL A 137 -12.23 0.68 -9.95
CA VAL A 137 -10.98 0.00 -9.54
C VAL A 137 -10.93 -1.42 -10.11
N ASN A 138 -12.01 -2.18 -9.97
CA ASN A 138 -12.08 -3.54 -10.48
C ASN A 138 -11.91 -3.62 -12.01
N THR A 139 -12.42 -2.64 -12.75
CA THR A 139 -12.24 -2.58 -14.22
C THR A 139 -10.77 -2.37 -14.58
N CYS A 140 -10.07 -1.49 -13.85
CA CYS A 140 -8.65 -1.20 -14.06
C CYS A 140 -7.74 -2.34 -13.61
N VAL A 141 -8.12 -3.09 -12.57
CA VAL A 141 -7.24 -4.07 -11.90
C VAL A 141 -7.48 -5.52 -12.38
N SER A 142 -8.74 -5.96 -12.54
CA SER A 142 -9.07 -7.36 -12.86
C SER A 142 -8.61 -7.80 -14.25
N THR A 143 -8.50 -6.87 -15.21
CA THR A 143 -8.10 -7.19 -16.58
C THR A 143 -6.65 -7.67 -16.69
N TYR A 144 -5.77 -7.27 -15.76
CA TYR A 144 -4.33 -7.41 -15.94
C TYR A 144 -3.67 -8.49 -15.07
N LEU A 145 -4.26 -8.85 -13.92
CA LEU A 145 -3.51 -9.58 -12.89
C LEU A 145 -3.71 -11.10 -12.89
N ARG A 146 -4.74 -11.62 -13.56
CA ARG A 146 -5.06 -13.07 -13.61
C ARG A 146 -4.97 -13.73 -12.23
N VAL A 147 -5.52 -13.07 -11.21
CA VAL A 147 -5.58 -13.60 -9.84
C VAL A 147 -6.97 -14.16 -9.53
N GLN A 148 -7.08 -14.88 -8.43
CA GLN A 148 -8.35 -15.51 -8.04
C GLN A 148 -9.35 -14.43 -7.58
N PRO A 149 -10.67 -14.58 -7.77
CA PRO A 149 -11.64 -13.54 -7.45
C PRO A 149 -11.58 -13.02 -6.00
N GLU A 150 -11.30 -13.89 -5.03
CA GLU A 150 -11.16 -13.48 -3.62
C GLU A 150 -9.93 -12.58 -3.40
N LEU A 151 -8.85 -12.84 -4.13
CA LEU A 151 -7.64 -12.01 -4.06
C LEU A 151 -7.85 -10.67 -4.79
N GLU A 152 -8.56 -10.68 -5.92
CA GLU A 152 -8.96 -9.45 -6.63
C GLU A 152 -9.80 -8.54 -5.73
N GLU A 153 -10.76 -9.12 -4.99
CA GLU A 153 -11.59 -8.35 -4.06
C GLU A 153 -10.74 -7.67 -2.98
N LYS A 154 -9.84 -8.42 -2.33
CA LYS A 154 -8.94 -7.88 -1.30
C LYS A 154 -8.01 -6.82 -1.87
N LEU A 155 -7.54 -7.02 -3.10
CA LEU A 155 -6.68 -6.08 -3.80
C LEU A 155 -7.40 -4.75 -4.09
N ASN A 156 -8.58 -4.81 -4.69
CA ASN A 156 -9.39 -3.63 -5.01
C ASN A 156 -9.72 -2.83 -3.75
N LEU A 157 -10.12 -3.51 -2.67
CA LEU A 157 -10.36 -2.88 -1.38
C LEU A 157 -9.08 -2.23 -0.82
N SER A 158 -7.93 -2.91 -0.90
CA SER A 158 -6.65 -2.38 -0.43
C SER A 158 -6.26 -1.10 -1.17
N ILE A 159 -6.41 -1.08 -2.50
CA ILE A 159 -6.14 0.11 -3.34
C ILE A 159 -6.99 1.30 -2.89
N ILE A 160 -8.31 1.09 -2.73
CA ILE A 160 -9.22 2.16 -2.28
C ILE A 160 -8.83 2.66 -0.89
N ARG A 161 -8.58 1.75 0.06
CA ARG A 161 -8.22 2.13 1.44
C ARG A 161 -6.88 2.88 1.50
N LEU A 162 -5.91 2.48 0.67
CA LEU A 162 -4.64 3.17 0.55
C LEU A 162 -4.78 4.57 -0.06
N ALA A 163 -5.62 4.74 -1.09
CA ALA A 163 -5.92 6.06 -1.64
C ALA A 163 -6.50 7.00 -0.57
N LEU A 164 -7.50 6.53 0.16
CA LEU A 164 -8.14 7.29 1.26
C LEU A 164 -7.14 7.66 2.36
N LEU A 165 -6.29 6.71 2.74
CA LEU A 165 -5.26 6.91 3.76
C LEU A 165 -4.20 7.92 3.30
N SER A 166 -3.72 7.79 2.07
CA SER A 166 -2.73 8.70 1.47
C SER A 166 -3.27 10.13 1.40
N HIS A 167 -4.52 10.31 0.98
CA HIS A 167 -5.19 11.61 0.97
C HIS A 167 -5.25 12.24 2.36
N ALA A 168 -5.72 11.50 3.37
CA ALA A 168 -5.84 11.99 4.74
C ALA A 168 -4.51 12.46 5.34
N GLN A 169 -3.38 11.81 4.99
CA GLN A 169 -2.07 12.28 5.44
C GLN A 169 -1.59 13.52 4.70
N LYS A 170 -1.89 13.65 3.39
CA LYS A 170 -1.59 14.87 2.63
C LYS A 170 -2.33 16.08 3.21
N GLU A 171 -3.63 15.95 3.53
CA GLU A 171 -4.40 17.04 4.14
C GLU A 171 -3.82 17.48 5.50
N ARG A 172 -3.38 16.52 6.33
CA ARG A 172 -2.73 16.82 7.62
C ARG A 172 -1.36 17.49 7.48
N ALA A 173 -0.72 17.41 6.32
CA ALA A 173 0.56 18.07 6.06
C ALA A 173 0.38 19.57 5.78
N VAL A 174 -0.82 19.97 5.31
CA VAL A 174 -1.13 21.33 4.85
C VAL A 174 -1.86 22.15 5.92
N ALA A 175 -2.47 21.49 6.91
CA ALA A 175 -3.18 22.10 8.04
C ALA A 175 -2.26 22.46 9.22
#